data_AF-A0A0C3PAX2-F1
#
_entry.id   AF-A0A0C3PAX2-F1
#
_cell.length_a   1.000
_cell.length_b   1.000
_cell.length_c   1.000
_cell.angle_alpha   90.00
_cell.angle_beta   90.00
_cell.angle_gamma   90.00
#
_symmetry.space_group_name_H-M   'P 1'
#
loop_
_entity.id
_entity.type
_entity.pdbx_description
1 polymer ?
#
loop_
_entity_poly.entity_id
_entity_poly.type
_entity_poly.pdbx_seq_one_letter_code
_entity_poly.pdbx_strand_id
1 'polypeptide(L)'
;RYVLAQELPLLFQEANILYWAKSLLQMTYEYINLAIRDAADISIPAWIANIPHLRFVEAGLTLIYSTTSKGPSTSASSVVAAYLLEEKIECGDSKFTKFIHNVQYSSLLEPDHDAFHIAEFLVFTQHIQYMKTDSLAYISDYQGKSSSCP
;
A
#
# COMPACT_ATOMS: atom_id res chain seq x y z
N ARG A 1 -14.40 -7.46 20.32
CA ARG A 1 -12.93 -7.30 20.49
C ARG A 1 -12.38 -8.70 20.59
N TYR A 2 -11.49 -9.08 19.69
CA TYR A 2 -10.94 -10.43 19.67
C TYR A 2 -9.99 -10.57 20.88
N VAL A 3 -9.69 -11.81 21.28
CA VAL A 3 -8.67 -12.03 22.31
C VAL A 3 -7.30 -11.86 21.65
N LEU A 4 -6.28 -11.37 22.36
CA LEU A 4 -4.93 -11.12 21.80
C LEU A 4 -4.37 -12.30 20.98
N ALA A 5 -4.63 -13.54 21.42
CA ALA A 5 -4.21 -14.75 20.71
C ALA A 5 -4.82 -14.87 19.30
N GLN A 6 -5.97 -14.23 19.04
CA GLN A 6 -6.64 -14.16 17.75
C GLN A 6 -6.27 -12.86 17.00
N GLU A 7 -6.08 -11.74 17.69
CA GLU A 7 -5.72 -10.44 17.06
C GLU A 7 -4.30 -10.46 16.49
N LEU A 8 -3.36 -11.07 17.20
CA LEU A 8 -1.95 -11.03 16.81
C LEU A 8 -1.69 -11.70 15.44
N PRO A 9 -2.19 -12.91 15.15
CA PRO A 9 -2.04 -13.51 13.81
C PRO A 9 -2.67 -12.67 12.70
N LEU A 10 -3.82 -12.03 12.94
CA LEU A 10 -4.48 -11.17 11.97
C LEU A 10 -3.63 -9.92 11.67
N LEU A 11 -3.06 -9.29 12.69
CA LEU A 11 -2.19 -8.14 12.51
C LEU A 11 -0.89 -8.49 11.75
N PHE A 12 -0.33 -9.69 11.99
CA PHE A 12 0.79 -10.19 11.18
C PHE A 12 0.38 -10.41 9.71
N GLN A 13 -0.83 -10.94 9.48
CA GLN A 13 -1.37 -11.10 8.14
C GLN A 13 -1.52 -9.75 7.43
N GLU A 14 -2.10 -8.74 8.08
CA GLU A 14 -2.23 -7.39 7.52
C GLU A 14 -0.87 -6.75 7.23
N ALA A 15 0.09 -6.87 8.15
CA ALA A 15 1.46 -6.39 7.92
C ALA A 15 2.12 -7.07 6.70
N ASN A 16 1.90 -8.37 6.51
CA ASN A 16 2.37 -9.10 5.34
C ASN A 16 1.65 -8.65 4.06
N ILE A 17 0.35 -8.36 4.10
CA ILE A 17 -0.40 -7.83 2.95
C ILE A 17 0.19 -6.49 2.52
N LEU A 18 0.50 -5.59 3.46
CA LEU A 18 1.16 -4.32 3.16
C LEU A 18 2.56 -4.50 2.56
N TYR A 19 3.33 -5.47 3.06
CA TYR A 19 4.63 -5.82 2.48
C TYR A 19 4.49 -6.28 1.02
N TRP A 20 3.56 -7.21 0.74
CA TRP A 20 3.29 -7.66 -0.63
C TRP A 20 2.79 -6.54 -1.53
N ALA A 21 1.91 -5.66 -1.03
CA ALA A 21 1.41 -4.51 -1.78
C ALA A 21 2.56 -3.56 -2.19
N LYS A 22 3.52 -3.30 -1.30
CA LYS A 22 4.73 -2.54 -1.63
C LYS A 22 5.55 -3.22 -2.71
N SER A 23 5.81 -4.52 -2.57
CA SER A 23 6.60 -5.28 -3.55
C SER A 23 5.94 -5.34 -4.93
N LEU A 24 4.62 -5.54 -5.01
CA LEU A 24 3.87 -5.56 -6.26
C LEU A 24 3.86 -4.20 -6.96
N LEU A 25 3.73 -3.11 -6.19
CA LEU A 25 3.83 -1.77 -6.75
C LEU A 25 5.26 -1.45 -7.24
N GLN A 26 6.28 -1.85 -6.47
CA GLN A 26 7.68 -1.71 -6.88
C GLN A 26 7.97 -2.50 -8.17
N MET A 27 7.54 -3.76 -8.26
CA MET A 27 7.63 -4.58 -9.47
C MET A 27 6.98 -3.88 -10.68
N THR A 28 5.86 -3.19 -10.46
CA THR A 28 5.18 -2.43 -11.52
C THR A 28 6.06 -1.28 -12.02
N TYR A 29 6.68 -0.50 -11.12
CA TYR A 29 7.60 0.56 -11.51
C TYR A 29 8.86 0.03 -12.19
N GLU A 30 9.42 -1.08 -11.72
CA GLU A 30 10.55 -1.73 -12.38
C GLU A 30 10.20 -2.14 -13.81
N TYR A 31 9.01 -2.69 -14.03
CA TYR A 31 8.50 -3.00 -15.36
C TYR A 31 8.38 -1.75 -16.26
N ILE A 32 7.81 -0.65 -15.74
CA ILE A 32 7.71 0.62 -16.48
C ILE A 32 9.11 1.14 -16.85
N ASN A 33 10.04 1.14 -15.89
CA ASN A 33 11.40 1.63 -16.08
C ASN A 33 12.17 0.82 -17.14
N LEU A 34 11.99 -0.50 -17.16
CA LEU A 34 12.57 -1.35 -18.20
C LEU A 34 11.99 -1.01 -19.58
N ALA A 35 10.66 -0.88 -19.69
CA ALA A 35 10.01 -0.53 -20.96
C ALA A 35 10.46 0.84 -21.49
N ILE A 36 10.66 1.83 -20.62
CA ILE A 36 11.18 3.15 -21.00
C ILE A 36 12.63 3.06 -21.49
N ARG A 37 13.48 2.29 -20.80
CA ARG A 37 14.89 2.10 -21.18
C ARG A 37 15.01 1.40 -22.54
N ASP A 38 14.24 0.36 -22.76
CA ASP A 38 14.23 -0.39 -24.02
C ASP A 38 13.73 0.47 -25.19
N ALA A 39 12.88 1.46 -24.91
CA ALA A 39 12.40 2.43 -25.89
C ALA A 39 13.35 3.62 -26.14
N ALA A 40 14.45 3.76 -25.37
CA ALA A 40 15.30 4.96 -25.38
C ALA A 40 16.11 5.16 -26.69
N ASP A 41 16.09 4.20 -27.62
CA ASP A 41 16.56 4.39 -29.00
C ASP A 41 15.58 5.22 -29.86
N ILE A 42 14.40 5.54 -29.33
CA ILE A 42 13.35 6.40 -29.91
C ILE A 42 13.23 7.65 -29.03
N SER A 43 12.89 8.81 -29.64
CA SER A 43 12.63 10.04 -28.90
C SER A 43 11.59 9.80 -27.78
N ILE A 44 12.03 9.83 -26.53
CA ILE A 44 11.19 9.56 -25.35
C ILE A 44 10.06 10.59 -25.29
N PRO A 45 8.78 10.15 -25.33
CA PRO A 45 7.66 11.07 -25.27
C PRO A 45 7.62 11.89 -23.97
N ALA A 46 7.32 13.19 -24.08
CA ALA A 46 7.28 14.11 -22.94
C ALA A 46 6.26 13.70 -21.84
N TRP A 47 5.22 12.95 -22.20
CA TRP A 47 4.22 12.47 -21.25
C TRP A 47 4.77 11.49 -20.22
N ILE A 48 5.92 10.84 -20.47
CA ILE A 48 6.55 9.93 -19.51
C ILE A 48 6.91 10.66 -18.20
N ALA A 49 7.23 11.96 -18.27
CA ALA A 49 7.48 12.78 -17.08
C ALA A 49 6.24 12.94 -16.18
N ASN A 50 5.05 12.66 -16.70
CA ASN A 50 3.77 12.80 -15.99
C ASN A 50 3.25 11.46 -15.43
N ILE A 51 4.02 10.37 -15.50
CA ILE A 51 3.65 9.10 -14.87
C ILE A 51 3.56 9.31 -13.34
N PRO A 52 2.44 8.96 -12.69
CA PRO A 52 2.32 9.10 -11.25
C PRO A 52 3.36 8.26 -10.49
N HIS A 53 3.97 8.85 -9.47
CA HIS A 53 4.91 8.19 -8.56
C HIS A 53 4.30 8.10 -7.15
N LEU A 54 3.56 7.01 -6.94
CA LEU A 54 2.83 6.67 -5.73
C LEU A 54 3.62 5.66 -4.88
N ARG A 55 3.38 5.66 -3.56
CA ARG A 55 3.87 4.64 -2.62
C ARG A 55 2.80 4.29 -1.59
N PHE A 56 2.91 3.10 -1.00
CA PHE A 56 2.20 2.80 0.25
C PHE A 56 2.88 3.50 1.42
N VAL A 57 2.09 3.81 2.45
CA VAL A 57 2.57 4.34 3.73
C VAL A 57 3.55 3.38 4.39
N GLU A 58 4.49 3.91 5.17
CA GLU A 58 5.25 3.06 6.09
C GLU A 58 4.35 2.49 7.17
N ALA A 59 4.52 1.20 7.50
CA ALA A 59 3.70 0.53 8.49
C ALA A 59 4.53 -0.46 9.30
N GLY A 60 4.13 -0.69 10.55
CA GLY A 60 4.84 -1.58 11.46
C GLY A 60 3.95 -2.14 12.56
N LEU A 61 4.31 -3.32 13.05
CA LEU A 61 3.62 -3.97 14.16
C LEU A 61 4.21 -3.50 15.49
N THR A 62 3.38 -2.94 16.36
CA THR A 62 3.77 -2.54 17.72
C THR A 62 3.18 -3.52 18.72
N LEU A 63 4.04 -4.08 19.57
CA LEU A 63 3.66 -4.99 20.66
C LEU A 63 3.81 -4.26 21.99
N ILE A 64 2.73 -4.23 22.76
CA ILE A 64 2.73 -3.67 24.11
C ILE A 64 2.98 -4.80 25.09
N TYR A 65 4.03 -4.66 25.89
CA TYR A 65 4.40 -5.61 26.93
C TYR A 65 4.00 -5.09 28.31
N SER A 66 3.53 -6.00 29.16
CA SER A 66 3.34 -5.73 30.59
C SER A 66 4.09 -6.76 31.42
N THR A 67 4.71 -6.28 32.49
CA THR A 67 5.32 -7.13 33.50
C THR A 67 4.29 -7.40 34.59
N THR A 68 3.91 -8.67 34.75
CA THR A 68 3.15 -9.07 35.94
C THR A 68 4.15 -9.49 37.01
N SER A 69 4.25 -8.75 38.11
CA SER A 69 5.07 -9.18 39.26
C SER A 69 4.33 -10.30 40.02
N LYS A 70 4.66 -11.55 39.71
CA LYS A 70 4.23 -12.69 40.53
C LYS A 70 5.36 -13.04 41.51
N GLY A 71 5.50 -12.23 42.55
CA GLY A 71 6.37 -12.54 43.70
C GLY A 71 7.89 -12.42 43.45
N PRO A 72 8.71 -12.84 44.43
CA PRO A 72 10.10 -12.39 44.57
C PRO A 72 11.13 -13.02 43.61
N SER A 73 10.75 -13.82 42.61
CA SER A 73 11.77 -14.52 41.80
C SER A 73 11.57 -14.65 40.29
N THR A 74 10.48 -14.21 39.67
CA THR A 74 10.41 -14.17 38.18
C THR A 74 9.42 -13.14 37.65
N SER A 75 9.91 -12.11 36.94
CA SER A 75 9.09 -11.22 36.13
C SER A 75 8.94 -11.80 34.72
N ALA A 76 7.79 -12.41 34.42
CA ALA A 76 7.45 -12.76 33.04
C ALA A 76 6.88 -11.52 32.34
N SER A 77 7.53 -11.08 31.27
CA SER A 77 6.98 -10.08 30.35
C SER A 77 6.04 -10.78 29.38
N SER A 78 4.80 -10.30 29.28
CA SER A 78 3.81 -10.84 28.34
C SER A 78 3.27 -9.73 27.45
N VAL A 79 2.98 -10.05 26.19
CA VAL A 79 2.28 -9.12 25.29
C VAL A 79 0.86 -8.99 25.81
N VAL A 80 0.39 -7.76 25.98
CA VAL A 80 -0.97 -7.45 26.44
C VAL A 80 -1.82 -6.82 25.34
N ALA A 81 -1.19 -6.24 24.31
CA ALA A 81 -1.85 -5.70 23.14
C ALA A 81 -0.89 -5.67 21.94
N ALA A 82 -1.47 -5.64 20.74
CA ALA A 82 -0.74 -5.44 19.49
C ALA A 82 -1.52 -4.46 18.60
N TYR A 83 -0.80 -3.64 17.84
CA TYR A 83 -1.37 -2.66 16.94
C TYR A 83 -0.57 -2.59 15.64
N LEU A 84 -1.25 -2.42 14.52
CA LEU A 84 -0.64 -1.98 13.28
C LEU A 84 -0.56 -0.45 13.31
N LEU A 85 0.65 0.09 13.21
CA LEU A 85 0.88 1.52 13.08
C LEU A 85 1.18 1.84 11.63
N GLU A 86 0.57 2.90 11.11
CA GLU A 86 0.79 3.40 9.76
C GLU A 86 1.25 4.86 9.83
N GLU A 87 2.08 5.24 8.87
CA GLU A 87 2.49 6.63 8.66
C GLU A 87 1.25 7.49 8.43
N LYS A 88 1.13 8.55 9.22
CA LYS A 88 0.07 9.53 9.06
C LYS A 88 0.33 10.35 7.80
N ILE A 89 -0.61 10.34 6.87
CA ILE A 89 -0.55 11.15 5.65
C ILE A 89 -0.89 12.61 6.00
N GLU A 90 0.13 13.44 6.20
CA GLU A 90 -0.02 14.85 6.64
C GLU A 90 -0.35 15.85 5.53
N CYS A 91 -0.47 15.38 4.29
CA CYS A 91 -0.68 16.21 3.09
C CYS A 91 -1.98 17.02 3.15
N GLY A 92 -1.89 18.29 3.57
CA GLY A 92 -2.85 19.39 3.36
C GLY A 92 -4.35 19.08 3.53
N ASP A 93 -5.17 19.95 2.94
CA ASP A 93 -6.63 19.81 2.91
C ASP A 93 -7.12 18.76 1.90
N SER A 94 -6.21 18.05 1.21
CA SER A 94 -6.61 17.03 0.24
C SER A 94 -7.32 15.87 0.94
N LYS A 95 -8.48 15.50 0.39
CA LYS A 95 -9.36 14.48 0.97
C LYS A 95 -8.76 13.10 0.76
N PHE A 96 -8.82 12.26 1.78
CA PHE A 96 -8.54 10.83 1.63
C PHE A 96 -9.56 10.24 0.65
N THR A 97 -9.06 9.72 -0.47
CA THR A 97 -9.83 9.35 -1.65
C THR A 97 -9.67 7.87 -1.90
N LYS A 98 -10.80 7.20 -2.15
CA LYS A 98 -10.83 5.82 -2.62
C LYS A 98 -10.82 5.84 -4.15
N PHE A 99 -9.74 5.35 -4.75
CA PHE A 99 -9.54 5.39 -6.20
C PHE A 99 -10.17 4.20 -6.90
N ILE A 100 -10.07 3.01 -6.29
CA ILE A 100 -10.57 1.75 -6.87
C ILE A 100 -11.28 0.95 -5.77
N HIS A 101 -12.45 0.38 -6.08
CA HIS A 101 -13.15 -0.52 -5.17
C HIS A 101 -12.62 -1.95 -5.28
N ASN A 102 -12.57 -2.71 -4.18
CA ASN A 102 -12.15 -4.11 -4.18
C ASN A 102 -12.98 -5.09 -5.07
N VAL A 103 -14.12 -4.65 -5.60
CA VAL A 103 -15.00 -5.46 -6.49
C VAL A 103 -15.11 -4.88 -7.90
N GLN A 104 -14.37 -3.81 -8.20
CA GLN A 104 -14.37 -3.15 -9.49
C GLN A 104 -12.96 -3.17 -10.06
N TYR A 105 -12.88 -3.27 -11.38
CA TYR A 105 -11.62 -3.23 -12.14
C TYR A 105 -11.38 -1.84 -12.77
N SER A 106 -12.21 -0.86 -12.43
CA SER A 106 -12.20 0.48 -13.00
C SER A 106 -12.07 1.55 -11.91
N SER A 107 -11.68 2.76 -12.34
CA SER A 107 -11.71 3.96 -11.50
C SER A 107 -13.09 4.18 -10.88
N LEU A 108 -13.11 4.57 -9.61
CA LEU A 108 -14.28 5.15 -8.93
C LEU A 108 -14.47 6.64 -9.22
N LEU A 109 -13.45 7.28 -9.78
CA LEU A 109 -13.45 8.69 -10.11
C LEU A 109 -13.94 8.88 -11.56
N GLU A 110 -14.69 9.95 -11.77
CA GLU A 110 -15.14 10.40 -13.09
C GLU A 110 -14.01 11.13 -13.83
N PRO A 111 -14.03 11.18 -15.17
CA PRO A 111 -12.96 11.81 -15.97
C PRO A 111 -12.69 13.30 -15.69
N ASP A 112 -13.67 14.01 -15.13
CA ASP A 112 -13.55 15.42 -14.75
C ASP A 112 -12.91 15.63 -13.36
N HIS A 113 -12.66 14.55 -12.62
CA HIS A 113 -12.02 14.62 -11.31
C HIS A 113 -10.49 14.81 -11.44
N ASP A 114 -9.91 15.76 -10.70
CA ASP A 114 -8.48 16.09 -10.79
C ASP A 114 -7.54 14.88 -10.61
N ALA A 115 -7.90 13.98 -9.70
CA ALA A 115 -7.16 12.76 -9.42
C ALA A 115 -7.52 11.55 -10.32
N PHE A 116 -8.32 11.74 -11.37
CA PHE A 116 -8.72 10.67 -12.30
C PHE A 116 -7.51 9.99 -12.95
N HIS A 117 -6.52 10.77 -13.38
CA HIS A 117 -5.27 10.25 -13.97
C HIS A 117 -4.50 9.30 -13.01
N ILE A 118 -4.60 9.52 -11.70
CA ILE A 118 -4.04 8.62 -10.68
C ILE A 118 -4.85 7.31 -10.64
N ALA A 119 -6.18 7.40 -10.67
CA ALA A 119 -7.02 6.21 -10.69
C ALA A 119 -6.80 5.36 -11.95
N GLU A 120 -6.66 5.98 -13.13
CA GLU A 120 -6.30 5.27 -14.36
C GLU A 120 -4.94 4.60 -14.28
N PHE A 121 -3.93 5.30 -13.75
CA PHE A 121 -2.62 4.71 -13.50
C PHE A 121 -2.71 3.50 -12.57
N LEU A 122 -3.52 3.58 -11.51
CA LEU A 122 -3.74 2.47 -10.58
C LEU A 122 -4.46 1.30 -11.25
N VAL A 123 -5.42 1.53 -12.17
CA VAL A 123 -6.01 0.44 -12.97
C VAL A 123 -4.93 -0.23 -13.83
N PHE A 124 -4.04 0.55 -14.44
CA PHE A 124 -2.90 0.02 -15.18
C PHE A 124 -1.98 -0.83 -14.28
N THR A 125 -1.70 -0.42 -13.05
CA THR A 125 -0.86 -1.24 -12.14
C THR A 125 -1.51 -2.58 -11.82
N GLN A 126 -2.84 -2.63 -11.62
CA GLN A 126 -3.56 -3.89 -11.40
C GLN A 126 -3.37 -4.85 -12.58
N HIS A 127 -3.47 -4.33 -13.80
CA HIS A 127 -3.29 -5.13 -15.01
C HIS A 127 -1.87 -5.72 -15.10
N ILE A 128 -0.84 -4.90 -14.88
CA ILE A 128 0.55 -5.37 -14.89
C ILE A 128 0.79 -6.40 -13.81
N GLN A 129 0.32 -6.17 -12.58
CA GLN A 129 0.49 -7.10 -11.46
C GLN A 129 -0.17 -8.45 -11.75
N TYR A 130 -1.41 -8.43 -12.24
CA TYR A 130 -2.13 -9.65 -12.60
C TYR A 130 -1.39 -10.44 -13.67
N MET A 131 -0.87 -9.78 -14.71
CA MET A 131 -0.09 -10.45 -15.75
C MET A 131 1.26 -10.96 -15.24
N LYS A 132 2.00 -10.16 -14.47
CA LYS A 132 3.35 -10.49 -13.99
C LYS A 132 3.38 -11.55 -12.90
N THR A 133 2.26 -11.78 -12.24
CA THR A 133 2.10 -12.82 -11.22
C THR A 133 1.41 -14.07 -11.77
N ASP A 134 1.33 -14.23 -13.09
CA ASP A 134 0.62 -15.35 -13.73
C ASP A 134 -0.81 -15.52 -13.22
N SER A 135 -1.54 -14.40 -13.12
CA SER A 135 -2.93 -14.33 -12.65
C SER A 135 -3.15 -14.67 -11.18
N LEU A 136 -2.08 -14.74 -10.37
CA LEU A 136 -2.17 -15.12 -8.96
C LEU A 136 -2.55 -13.96 -8.03
N ALA A 137 -2.06 -12.75 -8.31
CA ALA A 137 -2.24 -11.62 -7.41
C ALA A 137 -2.24 -10.27 -8.11
N TYR A 138 -3.05 -9.36 -7.59
CA TYR A 138 -2.98 -7.94 -7.89
C TYR A 138 -3.49 -7.17 -6.68
N ILE A 139 -3.12 -5.91 -6.60
CA ILE A 139 -3.59 -5.03 -5.53
C ILE A 139 -4.97 -4.50 -5.90
N SER A 140 -5.89 -4.47 -4.96
CA SER A 140 -7.17 -3.78 -5.12
C SER A 140 -7.35 -2.76 -4.00
N ASP A 141 -8.52 -2.13 -3.94
CA ASP A 141 -8.88 -1.23 -2.85
C ASP A 141 -7.92 -0.03 -2.67
N TYR A 142 -7.36 0.46 -3.77
CA TYR A 142 -6.45 1.60 -3.73
C TYR A 142 -7.13 2.84 -3.15
N GLN A 143 -6.53 3.40 -2.10
CA GLN A 143 -7.01 4.58 -1.39
C GLN A 143 -5.85 5.35 -0.79
N GLY A 144 -5.98 6.67 -0.66
CA GLY A 144 -4.91 7.53 -0.17
C GLY A 144 -5.15 8.99 -0.48
N LYS A 145 -4.07 9.77 -0.55
CA LYS A 145 -4.12 11.17 -1.00
C LYS A 145 -3.32 11.33 -2.30
N SER A 146 -3.80 12.21 -3.18
CA SER A 146 -3.25 12.45 -4.52
C SER A 146 -2.10 13.47 -4.56
N SER A 147 -1.91 14.27 -3.51
CA SER A 147 -0.87 15.29 -3.46
C SER A 147 0.46 14.70 -3.02
N SER A 148 1.54 14.99 -3.74
CA SER A 148 2.91 14.78 -3.27
C SER A 148 3.11 15.58 -1.98
N CYS A 149 3.39 14.90 -0.87
CA CYS A 149 3.92 15.57 0.32
C CYS A 149 5.35 16.01 0.00
N PRO A 150 5.73 17.26 0.27
CA PRO A 150 7.12 17.69 0.14
C PRO A 150 8.07 16.83 0.98
#